data_AF-A0A3D2S4L5-F1
#
_entry.id   AF-A0A3D2S4L5-F1
#
_cell.length_a   1.000
_cell.length_b   1.000
_cell.length_c   1.000
_cell.angle_alpha   90.00
_cell.angle_beta   90.00
_cell.angle_gamma   90.00
#
_symmetry.space_group_name_H-M   'P 1'
#
loop_
_entity.id
_entity.type
_entity.pdbx_description
1 polymer ?
#
loop_
_entity_poly.entity_id
_entity_poly.type
_entity_poly.pdbx_seq_one_letter_code
_entity_poly.pdbx_strand_id
1 'polypeptide(L)'
;MSTITPTTAQSYMQAYVNSAAPLNAIPEAIIVEADQLDALNKIARQYTNIKTYRMYFGKDEAGKAVSVIVGVNADGTDMSIPIYCTTRATDNLCPPMCDAASPIMPTE
;
A
#
# COMPACT_ATOMS: atom_id res chain seq x y z
N MET A 1 -13.36 -1.79 2.66
CA MET A 1 -12.46 -0.61 2.52
C MET A 1 -12.77 0.50 3.53
N SER A 2 -11.75 1.19 4.06
CA SER A 2 -11.85 2.38 4.93
C SER A 2 -10.78 3.43 4.57
N THR A 3 -10.93 4.67 5.02
CA THR A 3 -9.86 5.70 4.93
C THR A 3 -9.05 5.73 6.23
N ILE A 4 -7.73 5.86 6.12
CA ILE A 4 -6.82 5.90 7.28
C ILE A 4 -5.91 7.14 7.22
N THR A 5 -5.25 7.45 8.34
CA THR A 5 -4.28 8.55 8.41
C THR A 5 -2.90 8.11 7.88
N PRO A 6 -2.01 9.05 7.51
CA PRO A 6 -0.61 8.72 7.17
C PRO A 6 0.11 7.96 8.29
N THR A 7 -0.10 8.34 9.55
CA THR A 7 0.52 7.66 10.70
C THR A 7 0.03 6.23 10.84
N THR A 8 -1.27 5.98 10.66
CA THR A 8 -1.83 4.62 10.66
C THR A 8 -1.25 3.79 9.50
N ALA A 9 -1.17 4.38 8.30
CA ALA A 9 -0.61 3.72 7.12
C ALA A 9 0.85 3.30 7.34
N GLN A 10 1.67 4.21 7.87
CA GLN A 10 3.06 3.93 8.22
C GLN A 10 3.18 2.82 9.26
N SER A 11 2.35 2.84 10.30
CA SER A 11 2.33 1.78 11.32
C SER A 11 2.01 0.41 10.71
N TYR A 12 1.02 0.35 9.80
CA TYR A 12 0.65 -0.91 9.15
C TYR A 12 1.75 -1.44 8.25
N MET A 13 2.43 -0.55 7.51
CA MET A 13 3.57 -0.91 6.67
C MET A 13 4.76 -1.38 7.49
N GLN A 14 5.06 -0.73 8.62
CA GLN A 14 6.12 -1.17 9.52
C GLN A 14 5.81 -2.57 10.09
N ALA A 15 4.58 -2.81 10.54
CA ALA A 15 4.16 -4.11 11.06
C ALA A 15 4.28 -5.22 10.00
N TYR A 16 3.98 -4.88 8.74
CA TYR A 16 4.21 -5.76 7.61
C TYR A 16 5.70 -6.06 7.42
N VAL A 17 6.56 -5.05 7.27
CA VAL A 17 8.01 -5.20 7.04
C VAL A 17 8.66 -6.04 8.15
N ASN A 18 8.29 -5.80 9.40
CA ASN A 18 8.85 -6.51 10.56
C ASN A 18 8.46 -7.99 10.64
N SER A 19 7.46 -8.44 9.87
CA SER A 19 6.91 -9.79 9.96
C SER A 19 6.80 -10.51 8.63
N ALA A 20 7.11 -9.84 7.51
CA ALA A 20 7.02 -10.40 6.18
C ALA A 20 8.20 -11.34 5.93
N ALA A 21 7.91 -12.56 5.50
CA ALA A 21 8.96 -13.48 5.08
C ALA A 21 9.48 -13.02 3.71
N PRO A 22 10.80 -13.13 3.45
CA PRO A 22 11.35 -12.83 2.14
C PRO A 22 10.76 -13.77 1.10
N LEU A 23 10.31 -13.22 -0.04
CA LEU A 23 9.89 -14.02 -1.17
C LEU A 23 11.11 -14.51 -1.94
N ASN A 24 11.49 -15.77 -1.74
CA ASN A 24 12.63 -16.42 -2.40
C ASN A 24 12.33 -16.97 -3.81
N ALA A 25 11.22 -16.53 -4.42
CA ALA A 25 10.77 -16.93 -5.75
C ALA A 25 10.39 -15.70 -6.56
N ILE A 26 10.46 -15.80 -7.90
CA ILE A 26 9.96 -14.74 -8.76
C ILE A 26 8.44 -14.75 -8.67
N PRO A 27 7.78 -13.66 -8.24
CA PRO A 27 6.32 -13.61 -8.24
C PRO A 27 5.80 -13.65 -9.68
N GLU A 28 4.94 -14.63 -9.98
CA GLU A 28 4.33 -14.76 -11.32
C GLU A 28 3.30 -13.66 -11.60
N ALA A 29 2.60 -13.20 -10.55
CA ALA A 29 1.60 -12.13 -10.63
C ALA A 29 1.36 -11.47 -9.27
N ILE A 30 0.81 -10.25 -9.31
CA ILE A 30 0.20 -9.59 -8.16
C ILE A 30 -1.32 -9.66 -8.35
N ILE A 31 -2.02 -10.21 -7.36
CA ILE A 31 -3.48 -10.20 -7.32
C ILE A 31 -3.93 -8.82 -6.85
N VAL A 32 -4.85 -8.21 -7.60
CA VAL A 32 -5.55 -6.98 -7.20
C VAL A 32 -7.00 -7.34 -6.88
N GLU A 33 -7.36 -7.28 -5.60
CA GLU A 33 -8.72 -7.58 -5.15
C GLU A 33 -9.72 -6.50 -5.59
N ALA A 34 -11.00 -6.87 -5.68
CA ALA A 34 -12.06 -5.95 -6.13
C ALA A 34 -12.13 -4.66 -5.28
N ASP A 35 -11.96 -4.76 -3.96
CA ASP A 35 -11.91 -3.61 -3.05
C ASP A 35 -10.73 -2.67 -3.34
N GLN A 36 -9.58 -3.22 -3.77
CA GLN A 36 -8.40 -2.44 -4.13
C GLN A 36 -8.62 -1.69 -5.44
N LEU A 37 -9.23 -2.36 -6.43
CA LEU A 37 -9.63 -1.73 -7.68
C LEU A 37 -10.66 -0.62 -7.43
N ASP A 38 -11.62 -0.82 -6.53
CA ASP A 38 -12.58 0.23 -6.13
C ASP A 38 -11.87 1.43 -5.49
N ALA A 39 -10.89 1.20 -4.62
CA ALA A 39 -10.07 2.27 -4.03
C ALA A 39 -9.35 3.10 -5.10
N LEU A 40 -8.66 2.43 -6.03
CA LEU A 40 -7.97 3.07 -7.16
C LEU A 40 -8.93 3.93 -7.98
N ASN A 41 -10.11 3.40 -8.30
CA ASN A 41 -11.13 4.12 -9.06
C ASN A 41 -11.70 5.33 -8.29
N LYS A 42 -11.85 5.24 -6.97
CA LYS A 42 -12.29 6.39 -6.15
C LYS A 42 -11.27 7.50 -6.17
N ILE A 43 -10.00 7.16 -5.98
CA ILE A 43 -8.90 8.12 -6.10
C ILE A 43 -8.92 8.77 -7.50
N ALA A 44 -9.00 7.97 -8.57
CA ALA A 44 -9.00 8.44 -9.96
C ALA A 44 -10.13 9.44 -10.27
N ARG A 45 -11.32 9.23 -9.70
CA ARG A 45 -12.50 10.08 -9.93
C ARG A 45 -12.48 11.37 -9.12
N GLN A 46 -11.87 11.34 -7.93
CA GLN A 46 -11.93 12.45 -6.98
C GLN A 46 -10.78 13.45 -7.16
N TYR A 47 -9.62 13.02 -7.68
CA TYR A 47 -8.41 13.83 -7.71
C TYR A 47 -7.81 13.88 -9.12
N THR A 48 -7.78 15.08 -9.69
CA THR A 48 -7.35 15.33 -11.08
C THR A 48 -5.85 15.54 -11.24
N ASN A 49 -5.13 15.76 -10.13
CA ASN A 49 -3.69 16.03 -10.10
C ASN A 49 -2.83 14.77 -9.90
N ILE A 50 -3.43 13.59 -10.03
CA ILE A 50 -2.76 12.31 -9.86
C ILE A 50 -2.07 11.88 -11.14
N LYS A 51 -0.84 11.39 -11.02
CA LYS A 51 -0.10 10.78 -12.12
C LYS A 51 -0.08 9.26 -12.08
N THR A 52 -0.04 8.69 -10.88
CA THR A 52 -0.06 7.24 -10.69
C THR A 52 -0.61 6.89 -9.32
N TYR A 53 -0.68 5.61 -9.01
CA TYR A 53 -1.12 5.08 -7.72
C TYR A 53 -0.04 4.17 -7.17
N ARG A 54 0.09 4.10 -5.85
CA ARG A 54 0.89 3.09 -5.17
C ARG A 54 0.01 2.27 -4.26
N MET A 55 0.32 0.98 -4.20
CA MET A 55 -0.30 0.03 -3.30
C MET A 55 0.78 -0.60 -2.44
N TYR A 56 0.72 -0.32 -1.15
CA TYR A 56 1.62 -0.86 -0.14
C TYR A 56 0.97 -2.02 0.58
N PHE A 57 1.79 -2.94 1.04
CA PHE A 57 1.33 -4.08 1.81
C PHE A 57 1.48 -3.70 3.29
N GLY A 58 0.47 -4.04 4.08
CA GLY A 58 0.40 -3.68 5.50
C GLY A 58 -0.14 -4.82 6.34
N LYS A 59 0.02 -4.69 7.66
CA LYS A 59 -0.72 -5.44 8.67
C LYS A 59 -1.44 -4.49 9.59
N ASP A 60 -2.74 -4.70 9.79
CA ASP A 60 -3.49 -3.90 10.75
C ASP A 60 -3.15 -4.26 12.21
N GLU A 61 -3.78 -3.59 13.16
CA GLU A 61 -3.58 -3.80 14.60
C GLU A 61 -3.93 -5.23 15.06
N ALA A 62 -4.79 -5.93 14.31
CA ALA A 62 -5.14 -7.33 14.56
C ALA A 62 -4.19 -8.32 13.86
N GLY A 63 -3.14 -7.82 13.19
CA GLY A 63 -2.18 -8.61 12.43
C GLY A 63 -2.72 -9.11 11.09
N LYS A 64 -3.89 -8.63 10.64
CA LYS A 64 -4.49 -9.03 9.37
C LYS A 64 -3.81 -8.31 8.20
N ALA A 65 -3.56 -9.04 7.12
CA ALA A 65 -3.02 -8.47 5.90
C ALA A 65 -3.99 -7.45 5.27
N VAL A 66 -3.43 -6.28 4.95
CA VAL A 66 -4.15 -5.17 4.32
C VAL A 66 -3.34 -4.61 3.16
N SER A 67 -4.03 -3.92 2.25
CA SER A 67 -3.41 -3.10 1.22
C SER A 67 -3.74 -1.63 1.49
N VAL A 68 -2.69 -0.81 1.51
CA VAL A 68 -2.75 0.64 1.69
C VAL A 68 -2.55 1.29 0.33
N ILE A 69 -3.53 2.06 -0.13
CA ILE A 69 -3.58 2.60 -1.49
C ILE A 69 -3.58 4.11 -1.44
N VAL A 70 -2.67 4.72 -2.20
CA VAL A 70 -2.47 6.17 -2.27
C VAL A 70 -2.38 6.64 -3.71
N GLY A 71 -2.83 7.87 -3.95
CA GLY A 71 -2.51 8.61 -5.17
C GLY A 71 -1.08 9.15 -5.10
N VAL A 72 -0.43 9.27 -6.25
CA VAL A 72 0.90 9.86 -6.39
C VAL A 72 0.79 11.08 -7.31
N ASN A 73 1.32 12.20 -6.84
CA ASN A 73 1.30 13.47 -7.57
C ASN A 73 2.36 13.49 -8.70
N ALA A 74 2.54 14.64 -9.35
CA ALA A 74 3.46 14.79 -10.47
C ALA A 74 4.95 14.76 -10.10
N ASP A 75 5.31 14.99 -8.84
CA ASP A 75 6.69 14.91 -8.36
C ASP A 75 7.07 13.51 -7.87
N GLY A 76 6.13 12.56 -7.91
CA GLY A 76 6.36 11.19 -7.46
C GLY A 76 6.17 10.98 -5.95
N THR A 77 5.68 11.98 -5.21
CA THR A 77 5.36 11.87 -3.79
C THR A 77 3.96 11.32 -3.57
N ASP A 78 3.81 10.51 -2.53
CA ASP A 78 2.50 10.03 -2.11
C ASP A 78 1.63 11.17 -1.60
N MET A 79 0.38 11.21 -2.04
CA MET A 79 -0.61 12.11 -1.50
C MET A 79 -0.96 11.72 -0.07
N SER A 80 -1.06 12.70 0.82
CA SER A 80 -1.39 12.47 2.22
C SER A 80 -2.86 12.16 2.47
N ILE A 81 -3.77 12.57 1.56
CA ILE A 81 -5.22 12.31 1.64
C ILE A 81 -5.80 12.21 0.21
N PRO A 82 -6.61 11.19 -0.08
CA PRO A 82 -7.07 10.12 0.80
C PRO A 82 -6.13 8.92 0.74
N ILE A 83 -6.01 8.23 1.86
CA ILE A 83 -5.31 6.94 1.96
C ILE A 83 -6.37 5.89 2.24
N TYR A 84 -6.54 4.95 1.30
CA TYR A 84 -7.51 3.86 1.44
C TYR A 84 -6.83 2.60 1.98
N CYS A 85 -7.48 1.96 2.95
CA CYS A 85 -7.11 0.66 3.49
C CYS A 85 -8.15 -0.37 3.05
N THR A 86 -7.67 -1.49 2.52
CA THR A 86 -8.50 -2.60 2.04
C THR A 86 -7.98 -3.91 2.60
N THR A 87 -8.86 -4.90 2.74
CA THR A 87 -8.42 -6.25 3.12
C THR A 87 -7.63 -6.87 1.98
N ARG A 88 -6.62 -7.66 2.34
CA ARG A 88 -5.84 -8.46 1.40
C ARG A 88 -6.05 -9.94 1.70
N ALA A 89 -6.29 -10.74 0.66
CA ALA A 89 -6.54 -12.17 0.78
C ALA A 89 -5.26 -13.01 0.80
N THR A 90 -4.16 -12.50 0.22
CA THR A 90 -2.88 -13.22 0.14
C THR A 90 -1.87 -12.77 1.18
N ASP A 91 -1.07 -13.75 1.61
CA ASP A 91 -0.14 -13.67 2.72
C ASP A 91 1.04 -12.72 2.50
N ASN A 92 1.69 -12.47 3.63
CA ASN A 92 2.72 -11.50 4.02
C ASN A 92 4.08 -11.66 3.30
N LEU A 93 4.08 -11.81 1.97
CA LEU A 93 5.29 -12.04 1.18
C LEU A 93 5.89 -10.72 0.75
N CYS A 94 7.03 -10.36 1.32
CA CYS A 94 7.81 -9.19 0.90
C CYS A 94 8.38 -9.48 -0.49
N PRO A 95 7.86 -8.85 -1.57
CA PRO A 95 8.54 -8.93 -2.85
C PRO A 95 9.93 -8.30 -2.69
N PRO A 96 10.94 -8.70 -3.49
CA PRO A 96 12.22 -8.01 -3.49
C PRO A 96 11.99 -6.51 -3.74
N MET A 97 12.16 -5.68 -2.70
CA MET A 97 11.94 -4.24 -2.82
C MET A 97 13.08 -3.62 -3.61
N CYS A 98 12.75 -2.88 -4.67
CA CYS A 98 13.69 -2.13 -5.48
C CYS A 98 13.37 -0.62 -5.45
N ASP A 99 13.21 0.02 -4.29
CA ASP A 99 13.36 1.49 -4.21
C ASP A 99 13.46 1.97 -2.75
N ALA A 100 14.49 2.76 -2.41
CA ALA A 100 14.66 3.36 -1.09
C ALA A 100 13.98 4.75 -0.94
N ALA A 101 13.34 5.28 -1.99
CA ALA A 101 12.87 6.66 -2.03
C ALA A 101 11.41 6.90 -1.58
N SER A 102 10.66 5.88 -1.14
CA SER A 102 9.23 6.06 -0.82
C SER A 102 9.00 6.67 0.58
N PRO A 103 8.23 7.77 0.72
CA PRO A 103 8.07 8.51 1.99
C PRO A 103 7.24 7.78 3.05
N ILE A 104 6.48 6.76 2.66
CA ILE A 104 5.74 5.89 3.59
C ILE A 104 6.57 4.64 3.93
N MET A 105 7.75 4.45 3.31
CA MET A 105 8.64 3.36 3.73
C MET A 105 9.14 3.62 5.15
N PRO A 106 9.21 2.59 6.00
CA PRO A 106 9.94 2.71 7.24
C PRO A 106 11.41 2.98 6.94
N THR A 107 11.97 4.01 7.56
CA THR A 107 13.42 4.20 7.62
C THR A 107 14.02 3.07 8.44
N GLU A 108 15.12 2.47 7.95
CA GLU A 108 15.92 1.51 8.74
C GLU A 108 16.30 2.04 10.13
#